data_AF-A0A7K3X9R2-F1
#
_entry.id   AF-A0A7K3X9R2-F1
#
_cell.length_a   1.000
_cell.length_b   1.000
_cell.length_c   1.000
_cell.angle_alpha   90.00
_cell.angle_beta   90.00
_cell.angle_gamma   90.00
#
_symmetry.space_group_name_H-M   'P 1'
#
loop_
_entity.id
_entity.type
_entity.pdbx_description
1 polymer ?
#
loop_
_entity_poly.entity_id
_entity_poly.type
_entity_poly.pdbx_seq_one_letter_code
_entity_poly.pdbx_strand_id
1 'polypeptide(L)'
;MKPGIFDDLEQEFKIVKHDDGHISIWPADRPPPAGWQATGRPAPRQECLTSIAASATLERDAPTSDPPRPAGPDPLIEMILAAAAGRDRHTAVIDAAGLRLSYADLVDLAGRYAADLGERGVGRGDLVGVVAERSVTTVAQILGVLYAGAAYVPLDPEAPPGRRALIAERAVLSLTLTGANPVADRPADNPSGSADSPAYVLFTSGSTGRPKGVVVERRSVVTFVRDAVRRFGIRGDDRFLQFASYGFDTSVFETFAALSAGATLVVAGEEQRADPHALAAYLRQEGVTLADLPPSVLELISPADVPGLRRVFSGGEPCSGALATAWADAGVTLTVFYGPTEGTVAATACENDRPRDTPVPLGGPIAGAGVRLLDAELKPVLPGDIGEIHLSGPGLARGYLDDPVATALAFVPDPAGDGRLYRTGDLARVDADGELVFMGRRDRQIKIGGVRVEPGEVEAALCRHVGARQAVVDHVRQDGRNRLVAFIVPGTMTSAGQARAVLAEHLPSAFVPEEIVVVDALPRTVNDKIDRAALAASLPVHREPPHEEGDLSPLEQRVAADIFRPHLGRTPTDPDSNFFALGGNSLQAVKLLAAVSSSYGVRLAVRDFLADPTVRGIARAISASGGRG
;
A
#
# COMPACT_ATOMS: atom_id res chain seq x y z
N MET A 1 5.95 -19.14 17.21
CA MET A 1 4.96 -19.56 16.20
C MET A 1 3.65 -19.90 16.89
N LYS A 2 2.54 -19.25 16.51
CA LYS A 2 1.21 -19.67 16.97
C LYS A 2 0.70 -20.77 16.01
N PRO A 3 0.35 -21.97 16.50
CA PRO A 3 -0.37 -22.96 15.71
C PRO A 3 -1.81 -22.45 15.50
N GLY A 4 -2.28 -22.36 14.25
CA GLY A 4 -3.66 -21.99 13.95
C GLY A 4 -3.89 -21.30 12.60
N ILE A 5 -2.92 -20.59 12.03
CA ILE A 5 -3.09 -19.88 10.74
C ILE A 5 -3.17 -20.86 9.54
N PHE A 6 -2.54 -22.03 9.65
CA PHE A 6 -2.48 -23.02 8.56
C PHE A 6 -3.81 -23.74 8.34
N ASP A 7 -4.59 -23.95 9.39
CA ASP A 7 -5.90 -24.60 9.30
C ASP A 7 -6.93 -23.72 8.57
N ASP A 8 -6.71 -22.39 8.54
CA ASP A 8 -7.58 -21.43 7.85
C ASP A 8 -7.28 -21.33 6.35
N LEU A 9 -6.02 -21.51 5.93
CA LEU A 9 -5.64 -21.45 4.50
C LEU A 9 -6.07 -22.71 3.72
N GLU A 10 -6.07 -23.89 4.35
CA GLU A 10 -6.63 -25.10 3.73
C GLU A 10 -8.16 -25.06 3.61
N GLN A 11 -8.83 -24.21 4.40
CA GLN A 11 -10.26 -23.92 4.25
C GLN A 11 -10.54 -22.90 3.13
N GLU A 12 -9.62 -21.96 2.88
CA GLU A 12 -9.73 -20.94 1.82
C GLU A 12 -9.31 -21.46 0.43
N PHE A 13 -8.40 -22.44 0.36
CA PHE A 13 -7.78 -22.88 -0.89
C PHE A 13 -7.68 -24.39 -1.05
N LYS A 14 -8.02 -24.88 -2.24
CA LYS A 14 -7.76 -26.24 -2.70
C LYS A 14 -6.39 -26.34 -3.37
N ILE A 15 -5.51 -27.12 -2.75
CA ILE A 15 -4.16 -27.41 -3.24
C ILE A 15 -4.20 -28.70 -4.08
N VAL A 16 -3.78 -28.62 -5.34
CA VAL A 16 -3.67 -29.78 -6.24
C VAL A 16 -2.20 -30.01 -6.56
N LYS A 17 -1.70 -31.18 -6.16
CA LYS A 17 -0.36 -31.65 -6.50
C LYS A 17 -0.43 -32.45 -7.80
N HIS A 18 0.34 -32.06 -8.80
CA HIS A 18 0.37 -32.70 -10.12
C HIS A 18 1.49 -33.75 -10.21
N ASP A 19 1.36 -34.67 -11.17
CA ASP A 19 2.29 -35.79 -11.35
C ASP A 19 3.71 -35.35 -11.79
N ASP A 20 3.85 -34.14 -12.32
CA ASP A 20 5.13 -33.50 -12.70
C ASP A 20 5.77 -32.70 -11.56
N GLY A 21 5.16 -32.71 -10.37
CA GLY A 21 5.65 -31.99 -9.19
C GLY A 21 5.16 -30.55 -9.08
N HIS A 22 4.42 -30.03 -10.07
CA HIS A 22 3.79 -28.71 -9.99
C HIS A 22 2.69 -28.69 -8.93
N ILE A 23 2.46 -27.54 -8.28
CA ILE A 23 1.38 -27.35 -7.30
C ILE A 23 0.49 -26.21 -7.78
N SER A 24 -0.78 -26.47 -8.04
CA SER A 24 -1.76 -25.41 -8.33
C SER A 24 -2.69 -25.19 -7.16
N ILE A 25 -2.91 -23.92 -6.82
CA ILE A 25 -3.76 -23.51 -5.70
C ILE A 25 -4.99 -22.80 -6.27
N TRP A 26 -6.17 -23.31 -5.95
CA TRP A 26 -7.46 -22.79 -6.37
C TRP A 26 -8.25 -22.32 -5.15
N PRO A 27 -9.14 -21.32 -5.24
CA PRO A 27 -10.10 -21.06 -4.15
C PRO A 27 -10.94 -22.30 -3.84
N ALA A 28 -11.20 -22.58 -2.57
CA ALA A 28 -11.93 -23.77 -2.14
C ALA A 28 -13.37 -23.82 -2.72
N ASP A 29 -13.98 -22.66 -2.95
CA ASP A 29 -15.31 -22.50 -3.56
C ASP A 29 -15.33 -22.60 -5.09
N ARG A 30 -14.16 -22.61 -5.74
CA ARG A 30 -13.99 -22.77 -7.20
C ARG A 30 -12.87 -23.76 -7.52
N PRO A 31 -13.11 -25.07 -7.33
CA PRO A 31 -12.15 -26.10 -7.72
C PRO A 31 -11.91 -26.08 -9.25
N PRO A 32 -10.82 -26.69 -9.74
CA PRO A 32 -10.55 -26.77 -11.16
C PRO A 32 -11.75 -27.40 -11.92
N PRO A 33 -12.03 -26.97 -13.16
CA PRO A 33 -13.14 -27.51 -13.95
C PRO A 33 -13.05 -29.03 -14.13
N ALA A 34 -14.20 -29.71 -14.14
CA ALA A 34 -14.24 -31.15 -14.39
C ALA A 34 -13.64 -31.48 -15.78
N GLY A 35 -12.60 -32.31 -15.81
CA GLY A 35 -11.89 -32.69 -17.04
C GLY A 35 -10.66 -31.85 -17.39
N TRP A 36 -10.27 -30.89 -16.54
CA TRP A 36 -8.99 -30.18 -16.69
C TRP A 36 -7.81 -31.17 -16.59
N GLN A 37 -7.01 -31.27 -17.66
CA GLN A 37 -5.76 -32.04 -17.70
C GLN A 37 -4.57 -31.08 -17.86
N ALA A 38 -3.59 -31.21 -16.98
CA ALA A 38 -2.32 -30.49 -17.05
C ALA A 38 -1.50 -31.01 -18.24
N THR A 39 -1.76 -30.52 -19.44
CA THR A 39 -0.74 -30.60 -20.50
C THR A 39 0.32 -29.59 -20.11
N GLY A 40 1.55 -30.02 -19.81
CA GLY A 40 2.66 -29.21 -19.27
C GLY A 40 3.19 -28.08 -20.16
N ARG A 41 2.30 -27.20 -20.62
CA ARG A 41 2.43 -25.89 -21.26
C ARG A 41 1.00 -25.34 -21.43
N PRO A 42 0.73 -24.04 -21.23
CA PRO A 42 -0.62 -23.51 -21.40
C PRO A 42 -1.14 -23.80 -22.82
N ALA A 43 -2.32 -24.42 -22.91
CA ALA A 43 -3.01 -24.61 -24.17
C ALA A 43 -3.35 -23.23 -24.79
N PRO A 44 -3.11 -23.00 -26.09
CA PRO A 44 -3.56 -21.77 -26.74
C PRO A 44 -5.10 -21.71 -26.70
N ARG A 45 -5.63 -20.59 -26.19
CA ARG A 45 -7.06 -20.28 -26.07
C ARG A 45 -7.77 -20.27 -27.44
N GLN A 46 -8.16 -21.42 -27.98
CA GLN A 46 -9.00 -21.46 -29.18
C GLN A 46 -10.35 -22.15 -29.01
N GLU A 47 -10.67 -22.70 -27.85
CA GLU A 47 -11.96 -23.35 -27.61
C GLU A 47 -12.72 -22.73 -26.43
N CYS A 48 -13.18 -21.48 -26.61
CA CYS A 48 -14.35 -20.96 -25.88
C CYS A 48 -14.94 -19.70 -26.54
N LEU A 49 -14.98 -19.65 -27.88
CA LEU A 49 -15.70 -18.62 -28.63
C LEU A 49 -16.34 -19.23 -29.89
N THR A 50 -17.45 -19.94 -29.72
CA THR A 50 -18.40 -20.20 -30.81
C THR A 50 -19.64 -19.34 -30.60
N SER A 51 -19.59 -18.10 -31.10
CA SER A 51 -20.58 -17.54 -32.03
C SER A 51 -20.25 -16.07 -32.29
N ILE A 52 -19.67 -15.79 -33.45
CA ILE A 52 -19.93 -14.67 -34.36
C ILE A 52 -18.88 -14.85 -35.47
N ALA A 53 -19.31 -15.48 -36.56
CA ALA A 53 -18.54 -15.55 -37.80
C ALA A 53 -18.79 -14.27 -38.60
N ALA A 54 -17.75 -13.61 -39.09
CA ALA A 54 -17.45 -13.50 -40.52
C ALA A 54 -16.40 -12.41 -40.83
N SER A 55 -15.37 -12.84 -41.53
CA SER A 55 -14.60 -12.08 -42.54
C SER A 55 -13.61 -11.00 -42.07
N ALA A 56 -12.39 -11.43 -41.74
CA ALA A 56 -11.15 -10.86 -42.30
C ALA A 56 -9.98 -11.80 -41.96
N THR A 57 -9.34 -12.37 -42.97
CA THR A 57 -8.10 -13.13 -42.84
C THR A 57 -6.99 -12.14 -42.48
N LEU A 58 -6.60 -12.08 -41.20
CA LEU A 58 -5.36 -11.44 -40.77
C LEU A 58 -4.35 -12.54 -40.51
N GLU A 59 -3.35 -12.62 -41.38
CA GLU A 59 -2.13 -13.38 -41.13
C GLU A 59 -1.56 -12.94 -39.79
N ARG A 60 -1.26 -13.93 -38.96
CA ARG A 60 -0.82 -13.76 -37.59
C ARG A 60 0.67 -13.44 -37.61
N ASP A 61 1.01 -12.16 -37.72
CA ASP A 61 2.33 -11.70 -37.36
C ASP A 61 2.54 -11.98 -35.87
N ALA A 62 3.52 -12.83 -35.58
CA ALA A 62 3.98 -13.08 -34.23
C ALA A 62 4.32 -11.72 -33.58
N PRO A 63 4.02 -11.50 -32.28
CA PRO A 63 4.57 -10.35 -31.59
C PRO A 63 6.08 -10.42 -31.79
N THR A 64 6.66 -9.35 -32.34
CA THR A 64 8.11 -9.19 -32.51
C THR A 64 8.72 -9.26 -31.12
N SER A 65 9.08 -10.47 -30.70
CA SER A 65 9.94 -10.71 -29.57
C SER A 65 11.28 -10.11 -29.94
N ASP A 66 11.68 -9.04 -29.26
CA ASP A 66 13.08 -8.70 -29.21
C ASP A 66 13.88 -9.98 -28.89
N PRO A 67 14.97 -10.27 -29.61
CA PRO A 67 15.77 -11.44 -29.33
C PRO A 67 16.22 -11.38 -27.86
N PRO A 68 16.19 -12.49 -27.10
CA PRO A 68 16.65 -12.51 -25.72
C PRO A 68 18.10 -12.01 -25.69
N ARG A 69 18.32 -10.83 -25.09
CA ARG A 69 19.67 -10.34 -24.81
C ARG A 69 20.36 -11.35 -23.88
N PRO A 70 21.68 -11.58 -24.05
CA PRO A 70 22.40 -12.54 -23.23
C PRO A 70 22.25 -12.19 -21.74
N ALA A 71 22.11 -13.23 -20.91
CA ALA A 71 21.94 -13.13 -19.48
C ALA A 71 23.16 -12.46 -18.83
N GLY A 72 23.06 -11.16 -18.54
CA GLY A 72 23.90 -10.52 -17.54
C GLY A 72 23.49 -10.96 -16.13
N PRO A 73 24.34 -10.76 -15.12
CA PRO A 73 24.02 -11.10 -13.74
C PRO A 73 22.84 -10.27 -13.19
N ASP A 74 22.15 -10.76 -12.15
CA ASP A 74 21.03 -10.04 -11.54
C ASP A 74 21.55 -8.79 -10.80
N PRO A 75 21.27 -7.57 -11.30
CA PRO A 75 21.91 -6.36 -10.77
C PRO A 75 21.41 -5.98 -9.38
N LEU A 76 20.25 -6.46 -8.94
CA LEU A 76 19.72 -6.19 -7.61
C LEU A 76 20.38 -7.09 -6.58
N ILE A 77 20.44 -8.40 -6.86
CA ILE A 77 21.09 -9.36 -5.98
C ILE A 77 22.59 -9.08 -5.88
N GLU A 78 23.26 -8.75 -6.99
CA GLU A 78 24.67 -8.33 -6.95
C GLU A 78 24.91 -7.13 -6.06
N MET A 79 24.02 -6.13 -6.08
CA MET A 79 24.14 -4.95 -5.24
C MET A 79 24.05 -5.30 -3.75
N ILE A 80 23.15 -6.23 -3.39
CA ILE A 80 23.01 -6.74 -2.01
C ILE A 80 24.22 -7.58 -1.61
N LEU A 81 24.69 -8.47 -2.49
CA LEU A 81 25.88 -9.30 -2.25
C LEU A 81 27.14 -8.46 -2.08
N ALA A 82 27.30 -7.40 -2.89
CA ALA A 82 28.41 -6.47 -2.77
C ALA A 82 28.36 -5.69 -1.44
N ALA A 83 27.16 -5.34 -0.96
CA ALA A 83 26.98 -4.68 0.32
C ALA A 83 27.20 -5.63 1.52
N ALA A 84 26.90 -6.92 1.34
CA ALA A 84 27.15 -7.99 2.30
C ALA A 84 28.65 -8.31 2.43
N ALA A 85 29.43 -8.15 1.36
CA ALA A 85 30.85 -8.47 1.32
C ALA A 85 31.63 -7.71 2.42
N GLY A 86 32.24 -8.46 3.35
CA GLY A 86 32.95 -7.89 4.50
C GLY A 86 32.05 -7.49 5.68
N ARG A 87 30.75 -7.76 5.59
CA ARG A 87 29.72 -7.55 6.62
C ARG A 87 28.96 -8.82 6.96
N ASP A 88 29.52 -9.98 6.66
CA ASP A 88 28.90 -11.31 6.85
C ASP A 88 28.23 -11.49 8.22
N ARG A 89 28.86 -11.01 9.30
CA ARG A 89 28.36 -11.11 10.67
C ARG A 89 27.50 -9.93 11.14
N HIS A 90 27.40 -8.87 10.33
CA HIS A 90 26.54 -7.74 10.64
C HIS A 90 25.07 -8.14 10.48
N THR A 91 24.22 -7.62 11.34
CA THR A 91 22.78 -7.91 11.29
C THR A 91 22.15 -7.28 10.06
N ALA A 92 21.60 -8.10 9.17
CA ALA A 92 20.89 -7.65 7.98
C ALA A 92 19.43 -7.35 8.28
N VAL A 93 18.76 -8.21 9.05
CA VAL A 93 17.32 -8.07 9.36
C VAL A 93 17.05 -8.42 10.81
N ILE A 94 16.15 -7.65 11.44
CA ILE A 94 15.56 -7.93 12.75
C ILE A 94 14.04 -7.85 12.62
N ASP A 95 13.29 -8.73 13.26
CA ASP A 95 11.83 -8.60 13.39
C ASP A 95 11.37 -8.24 14.81
N ALA A 96 10.08 -7.91 14.95
CA ALA A 96 9.48 -7.54 16.23
C ALA A 96 9.49 -8.67 17.27
N ALA A 97 9.65 -9.93 16.86
CA ALA A 97 9.84 -11.06 17.78
C ALA A 97 11.28 -11.15 18.31
N GLY A 98 12.19 -10.30 17.81
CA GLY A 98 13.60 -10.27 18.18
C GLY A 98 14.46 -11.28 17.43
N LEU A 99 13.92 -11.98 16.43
CA LEU A 99 14.73 -12.83 15.56
C LEU A 99 15.63 -11.96 14.69
N ARG A 100 16.84 -12.44 14.44
CA ARG A 100 17.87 -11.71 13.70
C ARG A 100 18.52 -12.63 12.68
N LEU A 101 18.74 -12.11 11.48
CA LEU A 101 19.59 -12.74 10.48
C LEU A 101 20.79 -11.84 10.21
N SER A 102 21.99 -12.42 10.24
CA SER A 102 23.17 -11.74 9.69
C SER A 102 23.09 -11.69 8.17
N TYR A 103 23.94 -10.89 7.52
CA TYR A 103 24.05 -10.90 6.05
C TYR A 103 24.40 -12.28 5.51
N ALA A 104 25.30 -13.02 6.17
CA ALA A 104 25.64 -14.39 5.78
C ALA A 104 24.43 -15.33 5.90
N ASP A 105 23.71 -15.28 7.02
CA ASP A 105 22.54 -16.16 7.25
C ASP A 105 21.40 -15.82 6.27
N LEU A 106 21.19 -14.54 5.98
CA LEU A 106 20.17 -14.09 5.03
C LEU A 106 20.48 -14.57 3.60
N VAL A 107 21.74 -14.44 3.16
CA VAL A 107 22.17 -14.87 1.82
C VAL A 107 22.09 -16.40 1.70
N ASP A 108 22.54 -17.15 2.71
CA ASP A 108 22.44 -18.61 2.72
C ASP A 108 20.98 -19.07 2.67
N LEU A 109 20.12 -18.51 3.52
CA LEU A 109 18.70 -18.86 3.57
C LEU A 109 17.97 -18.51 2.27
N ALA A 110 18.24 -17.33 1.69
CA ALA A 110 17.71 -16.95 0.38
C ALA A 110 18.17 -17.90 -0.73
N GLY A 111 19.46 -18.29 -0.72
CA GLY A 111 20.01 -19.26 -1.67
C GLY A 111 19.35 -20.64 -1.57
N ARG A 112 19.03 -21.11 -0.36
CA ARG A 112 18.31 -22.39 -0.16
C ARG A 112 16.87 -22.31 -0.64
N TYR A 113 16.17 -21.21 -0.39
CA TYR A 113 14.85 -20.98 -1.00
C TYR A 113 14.92 -21.01 -2.52
N ALA A 114 15.95 -20.42 -3.12
CA ALA A 114 16.12 -20.44 -4.56
C ALA A 114 16.37 -21.86 -5.12
N ALA A 115 17.15 -22.68 -4.41
CA ALA A 115 17.37 -24.08 -4.77
C ALA A 115 16.06 -24.88 -4.73
N ASP A 116 15.30 -24.78 -3.64
CA ASP A 116 13.97 -25.40 -3.49
C ASP A 116 12.99 -24.98 -4.60
N LEU A 117 12.98 -23.69 -4.93
CA LEU A 117 12.15 -23.15 -6.00
C LEU A 117 12.54 -23.76 -7.35
N GLY A 118 13.85 -23.85 -7.63
CA GLY A 118 14.36 -24.50 -8.84
C GLY A 118 13.99 -25.97 -8.94
N GLU A 119 14.07 -26.74 -7.84
CA GLU A 119 13.65 -28.15 -7.79
C GLU A 119 12.14 -28.32 -8.07
N ARG A 120 11.33 -27.31 -7.73
CA ARG A 120 9.88 -27.26 -8.01
C ARG A 120 9.55 -26.68 -9.39
N GLY A 121 10.57 -26.44 -10.23
CA GLY A 121 10.41 -25.98 -11.61
C GLY A 121 10.22 -24.47 -11.77
N VAL A 122 10.39 -23.68 -10.70
CA VAL A 122 10.35 -22.21 -10.79
C VAL A 122 11.63 -21.70 -11.47
N GLY A 123 11.47 -20.82 -12.43
CA GLY A 123 12.57 -20.21 -13.17
C GLY A 123 12.34 -18.75 -13.54
N ARG A 124 13.10 -18.30 -14.55
CA ARG A 124 13.12 -16.91 -15.00
C ARG A 124 11.75 -16.44 -15.48
N GLY A 125 11.25 -15.38 -14.87
CA GLY A 125 9.99 -14.73 -15.26
C GLY A 125 8.72 -15.34 -14.66
N ASP A 126 8.84 -16.43 -13.89
CA ASP A 126 7.73 -16.98 -13.13
C ASP A 126 7.29 -16.02 -12.01
N LEU A 127 6.04 -16.15 -11.60
CA LEU A 127 5.44 -15.38 -10.51
C LEU A 127 5.25 -16.27 -9.30
N VAL A 128 5.94 -15.96 -8.20
CA VAL A 128 5.86 -16.70 -6.95
C VAL A 128 5.12 -15.88 -5.90
N GLY A 129 4.04 -16.44 -5.36
CA GLY A 129 3.32 -15.86 -4.24
C GLY A 129 4.14 -15.97 -2.97
N VAL A 130 4.30 -14.87 -2.23
CA VAL A 130 4.94 -14.89 -0.91
C VAL A 130 3.92 -14.43 0.11
N VAL A 131 3.53 -15.32 1.04
CA VAL A 131 2.69 -14.93 2.18
C VAL A 131 3.53 -14.03 3.08
N ALA A 132 3.27 -12.73 2.98
CA ALA A 132 4.21 -11.70 3.37
C ALA A 132 4.07 -11.33 4.86
N GLU A 133 4.29 -12.30 5.73
CA GLU A 133 4.31 -12.08 7.19
C GLU A 133 5.41 -11.09 7.58
N ARG A 134 5.27 -10.47 8.76
CA ARG A 134 6.24 -9.51 9.29
C ARG A 134 7.36 -10.22 10.04
N SER A 135 8.25 -10.86 9.27
CA SER A 135 9.32 -11.69 9.81
C SER A 135 10.61 -11.59 9.00
N VAL A 136 11.72 -12.01 9.62
CA VAL A 136 13.00 -12.21 8.93
C VAL A 136 12.91 -13.25 7.80
N THR A 137 12.03 -14.24 7.96
CA THR A 137 11.82 -15.33 6.98
C THR A 137 11.22 -14.80 5.68
N THR A 138 10.25 -13.89 5.75
CA THR A 138 9.63 -13.25 4.58
C THR A 138 10.67 -12.52 3.73
N VAL A 139 11.60 -11.80 4.36
CA VAL A 139 12.68 -11.10 3.65
C VAL A 139 13.58 -12.11 2.91
N ALA A 140 13.94 -13.21 3.56
CA ALA A 140 14.71 -14.28 2.93
C ALA A 140 13.96 -14.97 1.78
N GLN A 141 12.64 -15.18 1.91
CA GLN A 141 11.79 -15.74 0.85
C GLN A 141 11.71 -14.82 -0.36
N ILE A 142 11.50 -13.52 -0.14
CA ILE A 142 11.52 -12.51 -1.21
C ILE A 142 12.85 -12.61 -1.96
N LEU A 143 13.98 -12.54 -1.26
CA LEU A 143 15.31 -12.67 -1.88
C LEU A 143 15.51 -14.00 -2.60
N GLY A 144 15.02 -15.11 -2.04
CA GLY A 144 15.11 -16.44 -2.65
C GLY A 144 14.36 -16.53 -3.99
N VAL A 145 13.17 -15.92 -4.07
CA VAL A 145 12.43 -15.77 -5.34
C VAL A 145 13.26 -14.98 -6.35
N LEU A 146 13.91 -13.90 -5.93
CA LEU A 146 14.74 -13.10 -6.83
C LEU A 146 15.99 -13.86 -7.29
N TYR A 147 16.62 -14.61 -6.39
CA TYR A 147 17.74 -15.49 -6.68
C TYR A 147 17.36 -16.56 -7.72
N ALA A 148 16.15 -17.10 -7.67
CA ALA A 148 15.63 -18.03 -8.68
C ALA A 148 15.36 -17.36 -10.05
N GLY A 149 15.45 -16.02 -10.13
CA GLY A 149 15.17 -15.25 -11.34
C GLY A 149 13.68 -14.96 -11.57
N ALA A 150 12.84 -15.30 -10.60
CA ALA A 150 11.40 -15.07 -10.59
C ALA A 150 11.03 -13.70 -9.98
N ALA A 151 9.78 -13.30 -10.15
CA ALA A 151 9.20 -12.15 -9.45
C ALA A 151 8.32 -12.61 -8.30
N TYR A 152 8.40 -11.89 -7.19
CA TYR A 152 7.49 -12.14 -6.07
C TYR A 152 6.17 -11.37 -6.24
N VAL A 153 5.10 -12.00 -5.78
CA VAL A 153 3.77 -11.41 -5.64
C VAL A 153 3.41 -11.48 -4.15
N PRO A 154 3.43 -10.35 -3.43
CA PRO A 154 3.16 -10.37 -2.00
C PRO A 154 1.67 -10.63 -1.74
N LEU A 155 1.41 -11.65 -0.94
CA LEU A 155 0.10 -11.99 -0.38
C LEU A 155 0.11 -11.56 1.08
N ASP A 156 -0.27 -10.31 1.33
CA ASP A 156 -0.29 -9.74 2.68
C ASP A 156 -1.34 -10.45 3.55
N PRO A 157 -0.94 -11.13 4.65
CA PRO A 157 -1.89 -11.79 5.57
C PRO A 157 -2.90 -10.82 6.18
N GLU A 158 -2.56 -9.54 6.29
CA GLU A 158 -3.45 -8.50 6.84
C GLU A 158 -4.40 -7.94 5.79
N ALA A 159 -4.20 -8.26 4.51
CA ALA A 159 -5.17 -7.92 3.48
C ALA A 159 -6.43 -8.81 3.61
N PRO A 160 -7.62 -8.29 3.28
CA PRO A 160 -8.86 -9.07 3.34
C PRO A 160 -8.77 -10.34 2.49
N PRO A 161 -9.36 -11.47 2.95
CA PRO A 161 -9.29 -12.76 2.25
C PRO A 161 -9.73 -12.67 0.78
N GLY A 162 -10.83 -11.95 0.50
CA GLY A 162 -11.31 -11.76 -0.87
C GLY A 162 -10.31 -11.05 -1.78
N ARG A 163 -9.53 -10.10 -1.24
CA ARG A 163 -8.47 -9.42 -2.01
C ARG A 163 -7.30 -10.35 -2.27
N ARG A 164 -6.87 -11.14 -1.27
CA ARG A 164 -5.79 -12.12 -1.44
C ARG A 164 -6.14 -13.16 -2.50
N ALA A 165 -7.36 -13.67 -2.49
CA ALA A 165 -7.86 -14.62 -3.49
C ALA A 165 -7.85 -14.02 -4.92
N LEU A 166 -8.29 -12.76 -5.07
CA LEU A 166 -8.24 -12.07 -6.37
C LEU A 166 -6.82 -11.86 -6.89
N ILE A 167 -5.86 -11.55 -6.01
CA ILE A 167 -4.44 -11.42 -6.36
C ILE A 167 -3.89 -12.78 -6.82
N ALA A 168 -4.14 -13.84 -6.04
CA ALA A 168 -3.70 -15.19 -6.36
C ALA A 168 -4.28 -15.70 -7.70
N GLU A 169 -5.59 -15.47 -7.94
CA GLU A 169 -6.25 -15.81 -9.21
C GLU A 169 -5.61 -15.07 -10.39
N ARG A 170 -5.31 -13.77 -10.23
CA ARG A 170 -4.87 -12.93 -11.33
C ARG A 170 -3.39 -13.04 -11.65
N ALA A 171 -2.57 -13.40 -10.66
CA ALA A 171 -1.14 -13.57 -10.86
C ALA A 171 -0.78 -14.92 -11.50
N VAL A 172 -1.67 -15.92 -11.49
CA VAL A 172 -1.39 -17.31 -11.91
C VAL A 172 -0.05 -17.78 -11.31
N LEU A 173 -0.05 -17.90 -9.99
CA LEU A 173 1.16 -18.17 -9.23
C LEU A 173 1.71 -19.57 -9.52
N SER A 174 3.01 -19.67 -9.79
CA SER A 174 3.73 -20.93 -9.98
C SER A 174 3.90 -21.69 -8.65
N LEU A 175 4.02 -20.96 -7.55
CA LEU A 175 4.12 -21.49 -6.19
C LEU A 175 3.70 -20.42 -5.18
N THR A 176 3.20 -20.83 -4.00
CA THR A 176 3.05 -19.95 -2.83
C THR A 176 3.97 -20.40 -1.71
N LEU A 177 4.76 -19.48 -1.15
CA LEU A 177 5.61 -19.70 0.01
C LEU A 177 4.89 -19.27 1.30
N THR A 178 4.79 -20.18 2.27
CA THR A 178 4.06 -20.00 3.54
C THR A 178 4.96 -20.28 4.75
N GLY A 179 5.89 -19.37 5.07
CA GLY A 179 6.71 -19.42 6.30
C GLY A 179 7.57 -20.68 6.56
N ALA A 180 7.51 -21.69 5.69
CA ALA A 180 8.21 -22.96 5.83
C ALA A 180 9.69 -22.78 5.51
N ASN A 181 10.55 -23.37 6.34
CA ASN A 181 11.98 -23.41 6.05
C ASN A 181 12.23 -24.19 4.75
N PRO A 182 13.25 -23.80 3.96
CA PRO A 182 13.63 -24.55 2.78
C PRO A 182 14.13 -25.94 3.16
N VAL A 183 13.88 -26.92 2.29
CA VAL A 183 14.30 -28.31 2.45
C VAL A 183 15.72 -28.52 1.92
N ALA A 184 16.15 -27.73 0.94
CA ALA A 184 17.48 -27.79 0.37
C ALA A 184 18.57 -27.57 1.42
N ASP A 185 19.47 -28.54 1.51
CA ASP A 185 20.64 -28.49 2.41
C ASP A 185 21.73 -27.52 1.90
N ARG A 186 21.71 -27.16 0.61
CA ARG A 186 22.71 -26.30 -0.02
C ARG A 186 22.04 -25.14 -0.77
N PRO A 187 22.59 -23.92 -0.68
CA PRO A 187 22.10 -22.79 -1.46
C PRO A 187 22.37 -22.97 -2.95
N ALA A 188 21.54 -22.34 -3.79
CA ALA A 188 21.78 -22.25 -5.23
C ALA A 188 23.13 -21.56 -5.53
N ASP A 189 23.85 -22.08 -6.52
CA ASP A 189 25.23 -21.63 -6.81
C ASP A 189 25.32 -20.18 -7.32
N ASN A 190 24.34 -19.74 -8.12
CA ASN A 190 24.32 -18.39 -8.69
C ASN A 190 22.90 -17.84 -8.85
N PRO A 191 22.71 -16.51 -8.72
CA PRO A 191 21.44 -15.87 -9.03
C PRO A 191 21.10 -16.02 -10.52
N SER A 192 19.86 -16.37 -10.79
CA SER A 192 19.34 -16.66 -12.12
C SER A 192 18.58 -15.50 -12.75
N GLY A 193 18.56 -14.30 -12.16
CA GLY A 193 17.88 -13.12 -12.73
C GLY A 193 18.68 -12.40 -13.83
N SER A 194 18.11 -11.28 -14.30
CA SER A 194 18.74 -10.32 -15.21
C SER A 194 18.11 -8.93 -15.02
N ALA A 195 18.70 -7.88 -15.59
CA ALA A 195 18.15 -6.52 -15.50
C ALA A 195 16.71 -6.39 -16.04
N ASP A 196 16.34 -7.22 -17.02
CA ASP A 196 15.03 -7.18 -17.67
C ASP A 196 14.05 -8.18 -17.03
N SER A 197 14.50 -8.98 -16.05
CA SER A 197 13.61 -9.88 -15.31
C SER A 197 12.63 -9.07 -14.45
N PRO A 198 11.35 -9.48 -14.37
CA PRO A 198 10.44 -8.96 -13.36
C PRO A 198 11.03 -9.11 -11.96
N ALA A 199 10.96 -8.04 -11.17
CA ALA A 199 11.34 -8.02 -9.77
C ALA A 199 10.16 -8.37 -8.88
N TYR A 200 9.01 -7.75 -9.13
CA TYR A 200 7.77 -7.94 -8.39
C TYR A 200 6.55 -7.61 -9.23
N VAL A 201 5.40 -8.09 -8.76
CA VAL A 201 4.09 -7.61 -9.22
C VAL A 201 3.30 -7.11 -8.03
N LEU A 202 2.93 -5.82 -8.04
CA LEU A 202 2.09 -5.20 -7.02
C LEU A 202 0.72 -4.87 -7.58
N PHE A 203 -0.32 -5.24 -6.85
CA PHE A 203 -1.69 -5.05 -7.30
C PHE A 203 -2.27 -3.73 -6.79
N THR A 204 -2.41 -2.79 -7.71
CA THR A 204 -3.07 -1.51 -7.47
C THR A 204 -4.57 -1.63 -7.73
N SER A 205 -5.31 -0.66 -7.20
CA SER A 205 -6.73 -0.51 -7.45
C SER A 205 -7.02 -0.27 -8.93
N GLY A 206 -8.10 -0.86 -9.44
CA GLY A 206 -8.46 -0.79 -10.85
C GLY A 206 -9.80 -0.10 -11.08
N SER A 207 -9.86 0.80 -12.06
CA SER A 207 -11.08 1.51 -12.46
C SER A 207 -12.26 0.61 -12.87
N THR A 208 -12.00 -0.66 -13.23
CA THR A 208 -13.02 -1.68 -13.55
C THR A 208 -13.44 -2.52 -12.34
N GLY A 209 -12.94 -2.17 -11.16
CA GLY A 209 -13.12 -2.87 -9.90
C GLY A 209 -12.44 -4.22 -9.78
N ARG A 210 -11.46 -4.50 -10.65
CA ARG A 210 -10.53 -5.63 -10.51
C ARG A 210 -9.12 -5.07 -10.34
N PRO A 211 -8.35 -5.51 -9.32
CA PRO A 211 -6.98 -5.06 -9.13
C PRO A 211 -6.11 -5.27 -10.38
N LYS A 212 -5.20 -4.34 -10.63
CA LYS A 212 -4.26 -4.36 -11.76
C LYS A 212 -2.86 -4.66 -11.23
N GLY A 213 -2.23 -5.73 -11.71
CA GLY A 213 -0.86 -6.07 -11.33
C GLY A 213 0.14 -5.21 -12.09
N VAL A 214 0.88 -4.35 -11.43
CA VAL A 214 1.97 -3.56 -12.03
C VAL A 214 3.24 -4.40 -12.03
N VAL A 215 3.77 -4.71 -13.21
CA VAL A 215 4.99 -5.51 -13.37
C VAL A 215 6.20 -4.59 -13.41
N VAL A 216 7.03 -4.64 -12.36
CA VAL A 216 8.26 -3.83 -12.27
C VAL A 216 9.48 -4.72 -12.46
N GLU A 217 10.46 -4.24 -13.22
CA GLU A 217 11.66 -5.01 -13.58
C GLU A 217 12.84 -4.69 -12.66
N ARG A 218 13.85 -5.58 -12.62
CA ARG A 218 15.08 -5.40 -11.85
C ARG A 218 15.76 -4.07 -12.13
N ARG A 219 15.85 -3.67 -13.40
CA ARG A 219 16.47 -2.38 -13.79
C ARG A 219 15.79 -1.19 -13.13
N SER A 220 14.46 -1.19 -13.04
CA SER A 220 13.70 -0.09 -12.47
C SER A 220 13.97 0.03 -10.98
N VAL A 221 13.96 -1.10 -10.27
CA VAL A 221 14.29 -1.17 -8.84
C VAL A 221 15.73 -0.72 -8.59
N VAL A 222 16.69 -1.23 -9.36
CA VAL A 222 18.11 -0.88 -9.19
C VAL A 222 18.38 0.59 -9.49
N THR A 223 17.73 1.16 -10.51
CA THR A 223 17.86 2.61 -10.78
C THR A 223 17.39 3.43 -9.58
N PHE A 224 16.20 3.14 -9.06
CA PHE A 224 15.66 3.83 -7.90
C PHE A 224 16.53 3.65 -6.65
N VAL A 225 16.82 2.39 -6.27
CA VAL A 225 17.55 2.07 -5.03
C VAL A 225 18.96 2.65 -5.06
N ARG A 226 19.66 2.58 -6.19
CA ARG A 226 21.01 3.13 -6.30
C ARG A 226 21.04 4.65 -6.11
N ASP A 227 20.07 5.37 -6.69
CA ASP A 227 19.96 6.82 -6.44
C ASP A 227 19.60 7.08 -4.98
N ALA A 228 18.62 6.37 -4.42
CA ALA A 228 18.18 6.58 -3.05
C ALA A 228 19.31 6.38 -2.03
N VAL A 229 20.09 5.29 -2.16
CA VAL A 229 21.24 5.02 -1.29
C VAL A 229 22.28 6.15 -1.38
N ARG A 230 22.61 6.59 -2.59
CA ARG A 230 23.61 7.65 -2.82
C ARG A 230 23.11 9.03 -2.38
N ARG A 231 21.93 9.43 -2.85
CA ARG A 231 21.35 10.77 -2.67
C ARG A 231 21.06 11.05 -1.20
N PHE A 232 20.47 10.10 -0.50
CA PHE A 232 20.08 10.28 0.91
C PHE A 232 21.15 9.81 1.90
N GLY A 233 22.29 9.35 1.38
CA GLY A 233 23.43 8.92 2.17
C GLY A 233 23.08 7.81 3.14
N ILE A 234 22.40 6.76 2.65
CA ILE A 234 22.10 5.55 3.41
C ILE A 234 23.40 4.74 3.52
N ARG A 235 23.78 4.39 4.74
CA ARG A 235 25.06 3.78 5.10
C ARG A 235 24.84 2.47 5.82
N GLY A 236 25.87 1.64 5.92
CA GLY A 236 25.73 0.35 6.59
C GLY A 236 25.65 0.38 8.11
N ASP A 237 25.87 1.53 8.74
CA ASP A 237 25.58 1.75 10.16
C ASP A 237 24.14 2.22 10.39
N ASP A 238 23.38 2.50 9.33
CA ASP A 238 21.97 2.84 9.44
C ASP A 238 21.11 1.63 9.81
N ARG A 239 19.96 1.96 10.38
CA ARG A 239 18.91 1.00 10.75
C ARG A 239 17.61 1.54 10.20
N PHE A 240 17.07 0.87 9.20
CA PHE A 240 15.91 1.32 8.44
C PHE A 240 14.67 0.53 8.88
N LEU A 241 13.65 1.22 9.34
CA LEU A 241 12.33 0.64 9.59
C LEU A 241 11.70 0.09 8.31
N GLN A 242 11.25 -1.16 8.35
CA GLN A 242 10.30 -1.74 7.41
C GLN A 242 8.89 -1.60 8.02
N PHE A 243 8.11 -0.64 7.52
CA PHE A 243 6.78 -0.31 8.03
C PHE A 243 5.70 -0.62 7.01
N ALA A 244 5.88 -0.17 5.77
CA ALA A 244 4.87 -0.29 4.74
C ALA A 244 4.43 -1.75 4.52
N SER A 245 3.17 -1.98 4.17
CA SER A 245 2.75 -3.31 3.72
C SER A 245 3.55 -3.77 2.50
N TYR A 246 3.91 -5.04 2.47
CA TYR A 246 4.59 -5.65 1.32
C TYR A 246 3.74 -5.55 0.05
N GLY A 247 2.42 -5.34 0.18
CA GLY A 247 1.53 -5.01 -0.94
C GLY A 247 1.68 -3.58 -1.48
N PHE A 248 2.49 -2.73 -0.84
CA PHE A 248 2.82 -1.38 -1.29
C PHE A 248 4.29 -1.28 -1.67
N ASP A 249 4.56 -0.49 -2.70
CA ASP A 249 5.90 -0.28 -3.26
C ASP A 249 6.84 0.49 -2.32
N THR A 250 6.33 1.23 -1.34
CA THR A 250 7.17 1.76 -0.25
C THR A 250 7.99 0.67 0.46
N SER A 251 7.46 -0.55 0.60
CA SER A 251 8.21 -1.66 1.20
C SER A 251 9.45 -2.08 0.38
N VAL A 252 9.42 -1.86 -0.95
CA VAL A 252 10.54 -2.09 -1.87
C VAL A 252 11.67 -1.12 -1.55
N PHE A 253 11.35 0.14 -1.27
CA PHE A 253 12.34 1.14 -0.86
C PHE A 253 12.97 0.77 0.48
N GLU A 254 12.16 0.57 1.52
CA GLU A 254 12.63 0.22 2.86
C GLU A 254 13.56 -1.00 2.81
N THR A 255 13.12 -2.08 2.16
CA THR A 255 13.82 -3.36 2.10
C THR A 255 15.12 -3.26 1.28
N PHE A 256 15.01 -2.85 0.02
CA PHE A 256 16.15 -2.94 -0.88
C PHE A 256 17.14 -1.80 -0.68
N ALA A 257 16.74 -0.61 -0.22
CA ALA A 257 17.70 0.44 0.11
C ALA A 257 18.52 0.07 1.35
N ALA A 258 17.91 -0.51 2.39
CA ALA A 258 18.63 -0.98 3.56
C ALA A 258 19.66 -2.06 3.20
N LEU A 259 19.21 -3.14 2.55
CA LEU A 259 20.07 -4.29 2.23
C LEU A 259 21.18 -3.93 1.24
N SER A 260 20.90 -3.05 0.27
CA SER A 260 21.89 -2.61 -0.73
C SER A 260 22.90 -1.60 -0.18
N ALA A 261 22.62 -0.94 0.95
CA ALA A 261 23.58 -0.10 1.65
C ALA A 261 24.43 -0.90 2.68
N GLY A 262 24.06 -2.15 2.93
CA GLY A 262 24.64 -2.97 3.98
C GLY A 262 24.17 -2.56 5.38
N ALA A 263 23.00 -1.90 5.47
CA ALA A 263 22.36 -1.43 6.70
C ALA A 263 21.56 -2.56 7.38
N THR A 264 21.01 -2.31 8.57
CA THR A 264 20.02 -3.23 9.16
C THR A 264 18.60 -2.85 8.76
N LEU A 265 17.81 -3.79 8.25
CA LEU A 265 16.35 -3.67 8.10
C LEU A 265 15.65 -4.09 9.41
N VAL A 266 14.78 -3.24 9.93
CA VAL A 266 14.08 -3.44 11.22
C VAL A 266 12.58 -3.57 10.96
N VAL A 267 12.05 -4.79 11.02
CA VAL A 267 10.67 -5.12 10.65
C VAL A 267 9.69 -4.86 11.78
N ALA A 268 8.81 -3.87 11.60
CA ALA A 268 7.73 -3.60 12.54
C ALA A 268 6.62 -4.67 12.46
N GLY A 269 6.21 -5.17 13.63
CA GLY A 269 5.09 -6.07 13.80
C GLY A 269 3.74 -5.35 13.75
N GLU A 270 2.66 -6.12 13.91
CA GLU A 270 1.28 -5.62 13.92
C GLU A 270 1.06 -4.55 15.02
N GLU A 271 1.52 -4.82 16.24
CA GLU A 271 1.38 -3.90 17.38
C GLU A 271 2.04 -2.54 17.10
N GLN A 272 3.26 -2.54 16.58
CA GLN A 272 3.99 -1.30 16.29
C GLN A 272 3.34 -0.52 15.15
N ARG A 273 2.61 -1.15 14.23
CA ARG A 273 1.89 -0.42 13.18
C ARG A 273 0.55 0.12 13.63
N ALA A 274 -0.09 -0.54 14.59
CA ALA A 274 -1.38 -0.13 15.11
C ALA A 274 -1.28 0.97 16.18
N ASP A 275 -0.18 1.03 16.93
CA ASP A 275 0.02 1.96 18.04
C ASP A 275 1.28 2.85 17.86
N PRO A 276 1.12 4.17 17.68
CA PRO A 276 2.23 5.13 17.58
C PRO A 276 3.17 5.15 18.79
N HIS A 277 2.67 4.84 20.00
CA HIS A 277 3.54 4.76 21.18
C HIS A 277 4.38 3.49 21.17
N ALA A 278 3.79 2.37 20.79
CA ALA A 278 4.52 1.12 20.57
C ALA A 278 5.56 1.29 19.45
N LEU A 279 5.20 2.00 18.37
CA LEU A 279 6.12 2.33 17.29
C LEU A 279 7.30 3.17 17.78
N ALA A 280 7.04 4.28 18.47
CA ALA A 280 8.09 5.15 18.99
C ALA A 280 9.01 4.42 19.98
N ALA A 281 8.44 3.56 20.84
CA ALA A 281 9.21 2.71 21.73
C ALA A 281 10.10 1.71 20.97
N TYR A 282 9.57 1.07 19.94
CA TYR A 282 10.31 0.13 19.10
C TYR A 282 11.44 0.82 18.32
N LEU A 283 11.16 1.99 17.74
CA LEU A 283 12.15 2.83 17.06
C LEU A 283 13.33 3.18 17.96
N ARG A 284 13.06 3.57 19.23
CA ARG A 284 14.11 3.83 20.22
C ARG A 284 14.86 2.57 20.61
N GLN A 285 14.15 1.50 20.94
CA GLN A 285 14.73 0.24 21.40
C GLN A 285 15.69 -0.33 20.34
N GLU A 286 15.25 -0.35 19.09
CA GLU A 286 16.03 -0.86 17.99
C GLU A 286 16.94 0.20 17.38
N GLY A 287 17.07 1.40 17.94
CA GLY A 287 18.00 2.43 17.47
C GLY A 287 17.83 2.77 15.99
N VAL A 288 16.59 2.88 15.52
CA VAL A 288 16.28 3.15 14.11
C VAL A 288 16.74 4.56 13.73
N THR A 289 17.43 4.68 12.59
CA THR A 289 17.96 5.94 12.07
C THR A 289 17.17 6.47 10.87
N LEU A 290 16.52 5.57 10.13
CA LEU A 290 15.74 5.87 8.92
C LEU A 290 14.34 5.26 9.03
N ALA A 291 13.31 6.01 8.68
CA ALA A 291 11.94 5.51 8.56
C ALA A 291 11.24 6.15 7.36
N ASP A 292 10.42 5.38 6.64
CA ASP A 292 9.47 5.89 5.67
C ASP A 292 8.05 5.76 6.24
N LEU A 293 7.41 6.89 6.51
CA LEU A 293 6.10 6.94 7.16
C LEU A 293 5.20 7.95 6.47
N PRO A 294 3.92 7.62 6.24
CA PRO A 294 2.98 8.58 5.66
C PRO A 294 2.78 9.77 6.62
N PRO A 295 2.45 10.97 6.11
CA PRO A 295 2.25 12.17 6.94
C PRO A 295 1.26 11.94 8.09
N SER A 296 0.18 11.20 7.83
CA SER A 296 -0.83 10.83 8.83
C SER A 296 -0.28 10.04 10.02
N VAL A 297 0.75 9.22 9.83
CA VAL A 297 1.45 8.49 10.91
C VAL A 297 2.45 9.43 11.59
N LEU A 298 3.17 10.25 10.85
CA LEU A 298 4.12 11.21 11.41
C LEU A 298 3.46 12.24 12.33
N GLU A 299 2.21 12.65 12.04
CA GLU A 299 1.41 13.52 12.91
C GLU A 299 1.01 12.89 14.26
N LEU A 300 1.28 11.59 14.47
CA LEU A 300 1.06 10.89 15.74
C LEU A 300 2.32 10.79 16.59
N ILE A 301 3.49 11.03 16.01
CA ILE A 301 4.78 10.76 16.64
C ILE A 301 5.50 12.10 16.82
N SER A 302 5.85 12.42 18.06
CA SER A 302 6.71 13.56 18.32
C SER A 302 8.16 13.21 17.95
N PRO A 303 8.91 14.08 17.23
CA PRO A 303 10.34 13.86 16.99
C PRO A 303 11.14 13.63 18.27
N ALA A 304 10.73 14.25 19.39
CA ALA A 304 11.37 14.07 20.70
C ALA A 304 11.24 12.63 21.25
N ASP A 305 10.22 11.88 20.81
CA ASP A 305 10.02 10.49 21.19
C ASP A 305 10.94 9.55 20.39
N VAL A 306 11.56 10.00 19.32
CA VAL A 306 12.37 9.16 18.42
C VAL A 306 13.71 9.82 18.06
N PRO A 307 14.54 10.17 19.07
CA PRO A 307 15.76 10.96 18.88
C PRO A 307 16.86 10.25 18.06
N GLY A 308 16.71 8.95 17.79
CA GLY A 308 17.62 8.19 16.94
C GLY A 308 17.42 8.43 15.44
N LEU A 309 16.23 8.91 15.03
CA LEU A 309 15.94 9.20 13.64
C LEU A 309 16.75 10.40 13.17
N ARG A 310 17.56 10.21 12.12
CA ARG A 310 18.28 11.30 11.44
C ARG A 310 17.58 11.75 10.16
N ARG A 311 16.76 10.89 9.57
CA ARG A 311 16.02 11.17 8.35
C ARG A 311 14.71 10.40 8.33
N VAL A 312 13.67 11.10 7.91
CA VAL A 312 12.33 10.54 7.68
C VAL A 312 11.99 10.74 6.21
N PHE A 313 11.54 9.68 5.58
CA PHE A 313 10.90 9.71 4.28
C PHE A 313 9.38 9.73 4.46
N SER A 314 8.68 10.33 3.53
CA SER A 314 7.23 10.39 3.54
C SER A 314 6.69 10.49 2.14
N GLY A 315 5.50 9.96 1.89
CA GLY A 315 4.88 9.96 0.58
C GLY A 315 3.44 9.52 0.64
N GLY A 316 2.80 9.45 -0.53
CA GLY A 316 1.40 9.02 -0.65
C GLY A 316 0.36 10.08 -0.26
N GLU A 317 0.70 11.05 0.58
CA GLU A 317 -0.18 12.18 0.98
C GLU A 317 0.55 13.53 0.87
N PRO A 318 -0.19 14.65 0.75
CA PRO A 318 0.40 15.97 0.93
C PRO A 318 0.99 16.13 2.33
N CYS A 319 2.24 16.56 2.42
CA CYS A 319 2.89 16.87 3.69
C CYS A 319 2.72 18.36 4.03
N SER A 320 2.21 18.67 5.22
CA SER A 320 2.03 20.04 5.68
C SER A 320 3.36 20.73 6.02
N GLY A 321 3.42 22.06 5.89
CA GLY A 321 4.58 22.85 6.30
C GLY A 321 4.84 22.80 7.81
N ALA A 322 3.78 22.73 8.61
CA ALA A 322 3.86 22.58 10.06
C ALA A 322 4.52 21.24 10.46
N LEU A 323 4.13 20.14 9.82
CA LEU A 323 4.78 18.84 10.03
C LEU A 323 6.26 18.90 9.62
N ALA A 324 6.54 19.44 8.43
CA ALA A 324 7.91 19.58 7.94
C ALA A 324 8.80 20.43 8.87
N THR A 325 8.24 21.52 9.43
CA THR A 325 8.91 22.39 10.40
C THR A 325 9.20 21.65 11.70
N ALA A 326 8.23 20.92 12.25
CA ALA A 326 8.41 20.19 13.51
C ALA A 326 9.55 19.17 13.45
N TRP A 327 9.70 18.45 12.32
CA TRP A 327 10.80 17.51 12.12
C TRP A 327 12.14 18.21 11.83
N ALA A 328 12.13 19.31 11.06
CA ALA A 328 13.33 20.11 10.81
C ALA A 328 13.89 20.75 12.09
N ASP A 329 13.04 21.29 12.96
CA ASP A 329 13.43 21.88 14.25
C ASP A 329 14.06 20.84 15.20
N ALA A 330 13.70 19.57 15.04
CA ALA A 330 14.31 18.46 15.76
C ALA A 330 15.64 17.98 15.14
N GLY A 331 16.12 18.63 14.07
CA GLY A 331 17.35 18.25 13.37
C GLY A 331 17.19 17.03 12.47
N VAL A 332 15.96 16.64 12.13
CA VAL A 332 15.66 15.49 11.26
C VAL A 332 15.37 15.97 9.86
N THR A 333 16.10 15.46 8.86
CA THR A 333 15.76 15.77 7.46
C THR A 333 14.50 15.02 7.05
N LEU A 334 13.44 15.75 6.69
CA LEU A 334 12.22 15.18 6.13
C LEU A 334 12.33 15.18 4.61
N THR A 335 12.13 14.03 3.96
CA THR A 335 12.13 13.90 2.50
C THR A 335 10.76 13.46 2.02
N VAL A 336 10.11 14.27 1.20
CA VAL A 336 8.81 13.94 0.64
C VAL A 336 8.98 13.39 -0.77
N PHE A 337 8.52 12.16 -0.99
CA PHE A 337 8.49 11.50 -2.28
C PHE A 337 7.15 11.69 -2.99
N TYR A 338 7.24 11.77 -4.30
CA TYR A 338 6.10 11.56 -5.18
C TYR A 338 6.46 10.55 -6.26
N GLY A 339 5.62 9.52 -6.39
CA GLY A 339 5.65 8.60 -7.51
C GLY A 339 4.43 7.67 -7.44
N PRO A 340 3.88 7.28 -8.59
CA PRO A 340 2.96 6.16 -8.69
C PRO A 340 3.73 4.84 -8.81
N THR A 341 3.09 3.72 -8.52
CA THR A 341 3.68 2.38 -8.64
C THR A 341 4.22 2.06 -10.03
N GLU A 342 3.59 2.59 -11.07
CA GLU A 342 4.05 2.45 -12.45
C GLU A 342 5.37 3.18 -12.76
N GLY A 343 5.81 4.09 -11.88
CA GLY A 343 7.10 4.79 -11.95
C GLY A 343 8.16 4.25 -10.97
N THR A 344 7.90 3.11 -10.32
CA THR A 344 8.76 2.45 -9.32
C THR A 344 9.02 3.31 -8.08
N VAL A 345 8.12 3.21 -7.10
CA VAL A 345 8.18 3.88 -5.78
C VAL A 345 8.07 5.40 -5.85
N ALA A 346 9.11 6.08 -6.35
CA ALA A 346 9.19 7.54 -6.39
C ALA A 346 9.80 8.00 -7.72
N ALA A 347 9.30 9.11 -8.23
CA ALA A 347 9.81 9.80 -9.42
C ALA A 347 10.41 11.17 -9.08
N THR A 348 9.94 11.81 -8.01
CA THR A 348 10.48 13.07 -7.48
C THR A 348 10.71 12.99 -5.98
N ALA A 349 11.58 13.85 -5.49
CA ALA A 349 11.85 14.01 -4.07
C ALA A 349 12.04 15.50 -3.72
N CYS A 350 11.48 15.92 -2.59
CA CYS A 350 11.76 17.20 -1.96
C CYS A 350 12.41 16.95 -0.60
N GLU A 351 13.67 17.32 -0.44
CA GLU A 351 14.33 17.33 0.87
C GLU A 351 13.98 18.62 1.62
N ASN A 352 13.63 18.48 2.90
CA ASN A 352 13.30 19.57 3.78
C ASN A 352 14.04 19.43 5.12
N ASP A 353 14.96 20.34 5.36
CA ASP A 353 15.77 20.46 6.57
C ASP A 353 15.58 21.82 7.26
N ARG A 354 14.53 22.56 6.86
CA ARG A 354 14.24 23.91 7.34
C ARG A 354 12.75 24.13 7.59
N PRO A 355 12.37 25.11 8.44
CA PRO A 355 10.98 25.53 8.60
C PRO A 355 10.32 25.95 7.28
N ARG A 356 9.01 25.71 7.17
CA ARG A 356 8.17 26.06 6.02
C ARG A 356 6.76 26.44 6.45
N ASP A 357 6.26 27.52 5.85
CA ASP A 357 4.87 27.97 6.04
C ASP A 357 3.89 27.34 5.03
N THR A 358 4.40 26.72 3.98
CA THR A 358 3.63 26.08 2.91
C THR A 358 3.79 24.57 2.94
N PRO A 359 2.83 23.80 2.39
CA PRO A 359 3.00 22.36 2.17
C PRO A 359 4.28 22.04 1.39
N VAL A 360 4.86 20.87 1.64
CA VAL A 360 6.06 20.43 0.93
C VAL A 360 5.69 20.14 -0.54
N PRO A 361 6.41 20.73 -1.53
CA PRO A 361 6.16 20.49 -2.94
C PRO A 361 6.58 19.07 -3.34
N LEU A 362 6.29 18.69 -4.58
CA LEU A 362 6.68 17.38 -5.10
C LEU A 362 8.20 17.27 -5.31
N GLY A 363 8.89 18.40 -5.36
CA GLY A 363 10.34 18.49 -5.53
C GLY A 363 10.82 18.12 -6.94
N GLY A 364 12.12 17.87 -7.05
CA GLY A 364 12.79 17.59 -8.33
C GLY A 364 12.86 16.10 -8.65
N PRO A 365 13.13 15.74 -9.92
CA PRO A 365 13.26 14.35 -10.34
C PRO A 365 14.39 13.61 -9.60
N ILE A 366 14.14 12.33 -9.30
CA ILE A 366 15.19 11.41 -8.88
C ILE A 366 16.10 11.03 -10.05
N ALA A 367 17.30 10.50 -9.80
CA ALA A 367 18.21 10.19 -10.90
C ALA A 367 17.61 9.08 -11.79
N GLY A 368 17.62 9.33 -13.10
CA GLY A 368 17.02 8.44 -14.10
C GLY A 368 15.52 8.65 -14.32
N ALA A 369 14.82 9.42 -13.49
CA ALA A 369 13.43 9.79 -13.73
C ALA A 369 13.36 11.05 -14.62
N GLY A 370 12.60 10.96 -15.71
CA GLY A 370 12.19 12.13 -16.49
C GLY A 370 10.77 12.53 -16.09
N VAL A 371 10.58 13.78 -15.67
CA VAL A 371 9.29 14.33 -15.23
C VAL A 371 8.94 15.51 -16.12
N ARG A 372 7.79 15.44 -16.81
CA ARG A 372 7.31 16.49 -17.73
C ARG A 372 5.86 16.83 -17.43
N LEU A 373 5.52 18.11 -17.54
CA LEU A 373 4.14 18.59 -17.54
C LEU A 373 3.69 18.77 -18.98
N LEU A 374 2.73 17.96 -19.41
CA LEU A 374 2.24 17.94 -20.79
C LEU A 374 0.74 18.24 -20.88
N ASP A 375 0.32 18.81 -22.00
CA ASP A 375 -1.08 18.99 -22.37
C ASP A 375 -1.71 17.71 -22.97
N ALA A 376 -2.95 17.80 -23.46
CA ALA A 376 -3.68 16.67 -24.04
C ALA A 376 -3.05 16.15 -25.35
N GLU A 377 -2.29 16.99 -26.05
CA GLU A 377 -1.56 16.70 -27.28
C GLU A 377 -0.11 16.25 -27.01
N LEU A 378 0.24 15.97 -25.74
CA LEU A 378 1.57 15.58 -25.28
C LEU A 378 2.66 16.63 -25.52
N LYS A 379 2.30 17.92 -25.56
CA LYS A 379 3.25 19.03 -25.67
C LYS A 379 3.53 19.63 -24.30
N PRO A 380 4.76 20.12 -24.04
CA PRO A 380 5.07 20.82 -22.81
C PRO A 380 4.17 22.03 -22.59
N VAL A 381 3.61 22.18 -21.39
CA VAL A 381 2.87 23.38 -20.99
C VAL A 381 3.83 24.54 -20.70
N LEU A 382 3.34 25.78 -20.74
CA LEU A 382 4.14 26.95 -20.36
C LEU A 382 4.38 26.98 -18.85
N PRO A 383 5.47 27.63 -18.36
CA PRO A 383 5.67 27.85 -16.94
C PRO A 383 4.46 28.52 -16.27
N GLY A 384 3.99 27.97 -15.15
CA GLY A 384 2.80 28.43 -14.43
C GLY A 384 1.48 27.78 -14.85
N ASP A 385 1.41 27.22 -16.06
CA ASP A 385 0.23 26.51 -16.53
C ASP A 385 0.09 25.12 -15.89
N ILE A 386 -1.14 24.64 -15.80
CA ILE A 386 -1.44 23.30 -15.30
C ILE A 386 -1.27 22.28 -16.44
N GLY A 387 -0.44 21.26 -16.20
CA GLY A 387 -0.27 20.12 -17.10
C GLY A 387 -0.42 18.78 -16.38
N GLU A 388 -0.59 17.70 -17.13
CA GLU A 388 -0.53 16.34 -16.60
C GLU A 388 0.94 15.91 -16.43
N ILE A 389 1.26 15.36 -15.25
CA ILE A 389 2.57 14.78 -14.99
C ILE A 389 2.74 13.53 -15.85
N HIS A 390 3.80 13.50 -16.64
CA HIS A 390 4.23 12.34 -17.40
C HIS A 390 5.62 11.89 -16.94
N LEU A 391 5.76 10.59 -16.76
CA LEU A 391 7.01 9.97 -16.31
C LEU A 391 7.72 9.27 -17.46
N SER A 392 9.04 9.29 -17.46
CA SER A 392 9.89 8.60 -18.43
C SER A 392 11.17 8.10 -17.78
N GLY A 393 11.90 7.23 -18.49
CA GLY A 393 13.18 6.70 -18.06
C GLY A 393 13.11 5.26 -17.53
N PRO A 394 14.26 4.70 -17.10
CA PRO A 394 14.39 3.30 -16.64
C PRO A 394 13.53 2.93 -15.42
N GLY A 395 13.04 3.92 -14.66
CA GLY A 395 12.13 3.69 -13.52
C GLY A 395 10.72 3.27 -13.92
N LEU A 396 10.35 3.38 -15.21
CA LEU A 396 9.03 2.93 -15.66
C LEU A 396 8.85 1.42 -15.51
N ALA A 397 7.69 1.01 -15.03
CA ALA A 397 7.25 -0.37 -15.04
C ALA A 397 7.17 -0.93 -16.47
N ARG A 398 7.21 -2.26 -16.58
CA ARG A 398 6.98 -2.95 -17.87
C ARG A 398 5.58 -2.63 -18.39
N GLY A 399 4.59 -2.71 -17.51
CA GLY A 399 3.17 -2.51 -17.82
C GLY A 399 2.29 -3.20 -16.79
N TYR A 400 1.04 -3.45 -17.17
CA TYR A 400 0.08 -4.21 -16.37
C TYR A 400 0.07 -5.68 -16.78
N LEU A 401 0.06 -6.57 -15.78
CA LEU A 401 0.05 -8.02 -15.94
C LEU A 401 -1.17 -8.48 -16.73
N ASP A 402 -0.90 -9.18 -17.83
CA ASP A 402 -1.90 -9.73 -18.77
C ASP A 402 -2.97 -8.72 -19.24
N ASP A 403 -2.61 -7.43 -19.30
CA ASP A 403 -3.50 -6.36 -19.74
C ASP A 403 -2.79 -5.42 -20.74
N PRO A 404 -2.58 -5.88 -22.00
CA PRO A 404 -1.89 -5.10 -23.02
C PRO A 404 -2.66 -3.82 -23.40
N VAL A 405 -3.99 -3.82 -23.30
CA VAL A 405 -4.83 -2.65 -23.62
C VAL A 405 -4.64 -1.56 -22.57
N ALA A 406 -4.77 -1.88 -21.28
CA ALA A 406 -4.51 -0.90 -20.23
C ALA A 406 -3.05 -0.41 -20.28
N THR A 407 -2.11 -1.31 -20.60
CA THR A 407 -0.69 -0.96 -20.75
C THR A 407 -0.49 0.05 -21.87
N ALA A 408 -1.04 -0.19 -23.07
CA ALA A 408 -0.89 0.73 -24.20
C ALA A 408 -1.56 2.10 -23.96
N LEU A 409 -2.64 2.14 -23.17
CA LEU A 409 -3.32 3.39 -22.82
C LEU A 409 -2.56 4.23 -21.78
N ALA A 410 -1.84 3.58 -20.86
CA ALA A 410 -1.11 4.23 -19.78
C ALA A 410 0.36 4.52 -20.13
N PHE A 411 1.00 3.63 -20.88
CA PHE A 411 2.40 3.72 -21.30
C PHE A 411 2.47 4.02 -22.81
N VAL A 412 2.38 5.31 -23.16
CA VAL A 412 2.31 5.77 -24.55
C VAL A 412 3.71 6.02 -25.12
N PRO A 413 3.89 6.00 -26.46
CA PRO A 413 5.15 6.42 -27.07
C PRO A 413 5.49 7.87 -26.71
N ASP A 414 6.77 8.15 -26.49
CA ASP A 414 7.26 9.51 -26.25
C ASP A 414 7.40 10.27 -27.59
N PRO A 415 6.66 11.36 -27.84
CA PRO A 415 6.81 12.12 -29.10
C PRO A 415 8.20 12.75 -29.27
N ALA A 416 8.97 12.89 -28.19
CA ALA A 416 10.28 13.53 -28.20
C ALA A 416 11.47 12.56 -28.43
N GLY A 417 11.24 11.25 -28.52
CA GLY A 417 12.30 10.26 -28.74
C GLY A 417 11.81 8.81 -28.76
N ASP A 418 12.73 7.83 -28.73
CA ASP A 418 12.40 6.40 -28.89
C ASP A 418 11.91 5.73 -27.59
N GLY A 419 11.41 6.51 -26.63
CA GLY A 419 11.03 6.06 -25.30
C GLY A 419 9.52 5.85 -25.11
N ARG A 420 9.15 5.55 -23.86
CA ARG A 420 7.74 5.55 -23.41
C ARG A 420 7.51 6.62 -22.33
N LEU A 421 6.30 7.14 -22.32
CA LEU A 421 5.74 8.00 -21.30
C LEU A 421 4.70 7.23 -20.49
N TYR A 422 4.79 7.25 -19.17
CA TYR A 422 3.68 6.86 -18.31
C TYR A 422 2.82 8.09 -17.99
N ARG A 423 1.51 7.98 -18.28
CA ARG A 423 0.50 9.00 -17.99
C ARG A 423 -0.03 8.81 -16.58
N THR A 424 0.37 9.68 -15.66
CA THR A 424 0.03 9.47 -14.23
C THR A 424 -1.43 9.77 -13.92
N GLY A 425 -2.09 10.61 -14.74
CA GLY A 425 -3.38 11.22 -14.43
C GLY A 425 -3.32 12.33 -13.36
N ASP A 426 -2.14 12.64 -12.82
CA ASP A 426 -1.93 13.70 -11.85
C ASP A 426 -1.71 15.04 -12.56
N LEU A 427 -2.36 16.09 -12.08
CA LEU A 427 -2.20 17.45 -12.57
C LEU A 427 -1.27 18.22 -11.64
N ALA A 428 -0.35 18.98 -12.22
CA ALA A 428 0.56 19.85 -11.48
C ALA A 428 0.90 21.11 -12.28
N ARG A 429 1.53 22.06 -11.61
CA ARG A 429 2.15 23.24 -12.21
C ARG A 429 3.49 23.52 -11.56
N VAL A 430 4.35 24.25 -12.26
CA VAL A 430 5.54 24.84 -11.66
C VAL A 430 5.17 26.23 -11.14
N ASP A 431 5.43 26.50 -9.87
CA ASP A 431 5.14 27.81 -9.28
C ASP A 431 6.25 28.85 -9.55
N ALA A 432 6.12 30.03 -8.97
CA ALA A 432 7.06 31.13 -9.18
C ALA A 432 8.47 30.86 -8.61
N ASP A 433 8.58 29.93 -7.65
CA ASP A 433 9.84 29.50 -7.04
C ASP A 433 10.49 28.34 -7.83
N GLY A 434 9.85 27.89 -8.92
CA GLY A 434 10.32 26.77 -9.72
C GLY A 434 9.95 25.40 -9.14
N GLU A 435 9.08 25.36 -8.13
CA GLU A 435 8.69 24.14 -7.44
C GLU A 435 7.50 23.46 -8.11
N LEU A 436 7.55 22.14 -8.17
CA LEU A 436 6.46 21.33 -8.73
C LEU A 436 5.34 21.15 -7.69
N VAL A 437 4.18 21.75 -7.96
CA VAL A 437 3.03 21.77 -7.05
C VAL A 437 1.89 20.93 -7.60
N PHE A 438 1.41 19.99 -6.78
CA PHE A 438 0.26 19.13 -7.11
C PHE A 438 -1.05 19.92 -7.13
N MET A 439 -1.83 19.75 -8.20
CA MET A 439 -3.10 20.46 -8.45
C MET A 439 -4.33 19.54 -8.39
N GLY A 440 -4.14 18.22 -8.32
CA GLY A 440 -5.22 17.24 -8.26
C GLY A 440 -5.04 16.12 -9.28
N ARG A 441 -6.12 15.41 -9.59
CA ARG A 441 -6.15 14.37 -10.62
C ARG A 441 -7.12 14.72 -11.74
N ARG A 442 -6.79 14.28 -12.95
CA ARG A 442 -7.70 14.34 -14.11
C ARG A 442 -8.81 13.30 -13.99
N ASP A 443 -8.48 12.13 -13.46
CA ASP A 443 -9.46 11.07 -13.23
C ASP A 443 -10.13 11.22 -11.85
N ARG A 444 -10.95 10.23 -11.47
CA ARG A 444 -11.71 10.24 -10.21
C ARG A 444 -10.99 9.51 -9.07
N GLN A 445 -9.71 9.17 -9.22
CA GLN A 445 -9.00 8.50 -8.14
C GLN A 445 -8.78 9.44 -6.96
N ILE A 446 -8.81 8.85 -5.77
CA ILE A 446 -8.77 9.56 -4.50
C ILE A 446 -7.60 9.02 -3.68
N LYS A 447 -6.86 9.90 -3.01
CA LYS A 447 -5.86 9.48 -2.01
C LYS A 447 -6.47 9.62 -0.62
N ILE A 448 -6.51 8.52 0.13
CA ILE A 448 -7.02 8.46 1.51
C ILE A 448 -5.98 7.75 2.37
N GLY A 449 -5.44 8.43 3.38
CA GLY A 449 -4.41 7.87 4.26
C GLY A 449 -3.21 7.29 3.51
N GLY A 450 -2.79 7.95 2.42
CA GLY A 450 -1.65 7.53 1.59
C GLY A 450 -1.96 6.43 0.59
N VAL A 451 -3.15 5.84 0.66
CA VAL A 451 -3.61 4.77 -0.22
C VAL A 451 -4.35 5.34 -1.42
N ARG A 452 -4.01 4.85 -2.61
CA ARG A 452 -4.69 5.17 -3.88
C ARG A 452 -5.99 4.37 -3.98
N VAL A 453 -7.12 5.05 -3.81
CA VAL A 453 -8.46 4.49 -3.88
C VAL A 453 -9.09 4.79 -5.25
N GLU A 454 -9.53 3.74 -5.93
CA GLU A 454 -10.38 3.83 -7.12
C GLU A 454 -11.85 3.72 -6.70
N PRO A 455 -12.66 4.78 -6.83
CA PRO A 455 -14.08 4.70 -6.49
C PRO A 455 -14.80 3.55 -7.21
N GLY A 456 -14.42 3.26 -8.47
CA GLY A 456 -14.98 2.16 -9.24
C GLY A 456 -14.78 0.77 -8.63
N GLU A 457 -13.69 0.55 -7.88
CA GLU A 457 -13.48 -0.71 -7.14
C GLU A 457 -14.44 -0.88 -5.98
N VAL A 458 -14.68 0.22 -5.27
CA VAL A 458 -15.63 0.25 -4.16
C VAL A 458 -17.08 0.15 -4.67
N GLU A 459 -17.41 0.87 -5.75
CA GLU A 459 -18.71 0.79 -6.44
C GLU A 459 -19.00 -0.64 -6.93
N ALA A 460 -18.02 -1.31 -7.53
CA ALA A 460 -18.15 -2.69 -7.98
C ALA A 460 -18.37 -3.66 -6.80
N ALA A 461 -17.63 -3.48 -5.70
CA ALA A 461 -17.81 -4.30 -4.51
C ALA A 461 -19.18 -4.10 -3.84
N LEU A 462 -19.67 -2.86 -3.79
CA LEU A 462 -21.02 -2.53 -3.31
C LEU A 462 -22.10 -3.21 -4.17
N CYS A 463 -21.96 -3.19 -5.49
CA CYS A 463 -22.90 -3.88 -6.36
C CYS A 463 -22.81 -5.41 -6.22
N ARG A 464 -21.60 -5.96 -6.14
CA ARG A 464 -21.35 -7.41 -6.18
C ARG A 464 -21.62 -8.14 -4.86
N HIS A 465 -21.15 -7.58 -3.75
CA HIS A 465 -21.14 -8.25 -2.45
C HIS A 465 -22.24 -7.74 -1.53
N VAL A 466 -22.49 -6.43 -1.55
CA VAL A 466 -23.58 -5.83 -0.77
C VAL A 466 -24.93 -5.98 -1.51
N GLY A 467 -24.93 -6.15 -2.83
CA GLY A 467 -26.16 -6.30 -3.61
C GLY A 467 -26.88 -4.97 -3.86
N ALA A 468 -26.13 -3.87 -3.89
CA ALA A 468 -26.65 -2.59 -4.36
C ALA A 468 -27.00 -2.68 -5.85
N ARG A 469 -28.14 -2.11 -6.25
CA ARG A 469 -28.52 -2.05 -7.67
C ARG A 469 -27.64 -1.06 -8.44
N GLN A 470 -27.29 0.04 -7.80
CA GLN A 470 -26.33 1.03 -8.28
C GLN A 470 -25.55 1.58 -7.07
N ALA A 471 -24.29 1.93 -7.28
CA ALA A 471 -23.46 2.58 -6.28
C ALA A 471 -22.67 3.72 -6.93
N VAL A 472 -22.51 4.81 -6.17
CA VAL A 472 -21.58 5.90 -6.50
C VAL A 472 -20.72 6.14 -5.29
N VAL A 473 -19.41 6.16 -5.49
CA VAL A 473 -18.43 6.44 -4.45
C VAL A 473 -17.76 7.78 -4.77
N ASP A 474 -17.53 8.56 -3.73
CA ASP A 474 -16.86 9.86 -3.80
C ASP A 474 -16.09 10.13 -2.51
N HIS A 475 -15.49 11.31 -2.42
CA HIS A 475 -14.94 11.83 -1.19
C HIS A 475 -15.56 13.17 -0.81
N VAL A 476 -15.58 13.43 0.49
CA VAL A 476 -15.78 14.77 1.02
C VAL A 476 -14.54 15.22 1.76
N ARG A 477 -14.27 16.52 1.67
CA ARG A 477 -13.22 17.15 2.45
C ARG A 477 -13.82 17.73 3.72
N GLN A 478 -13.43 17.17 4.86
CA GLN A 478 -13.87 17.61 6.19
C GLN A 478 -12.63 17.69 7.08
N ASP A 479 -12.45 18.79 7.80
CA ASP A 479 -11.29 19.03 8.68
C ASP A 479 -9.93 18.91 7.96
N GLY A 480 -9.86 19.35 6.70
CA GLY A 480 -8.63 19.36 5.90
C GLY A 480 -8.28 18.02 5.23
N ARG A 481 -8.96 16.92 5.56
CA ARG A 481 -8.72 15.57 5.03
C ARG A 481 -9.84 15.05 4.13
N ASN A 482 -9.51 14.11 3.24
CA ASN A 482 -10.49 13.40 2.40
C ASN A 482 -11.07 12.20 3.16
N ARG A 483 -12.40 12.06 3.17
CA ARG A 483 -13.11 10.87 3.69
C ARG A 483 -13.90 10.23 2.56
N LEU A 484 -13.92 8.90 2.49
CA LEU A 484 -14.67 8.18 1.47
C LEU A 484 -16.15 8.08 1.85
N VAL A 485 -17.04 8.42 0.93
CA VAL A 485 -18.50 8.29 1.10
C VAL A 485 -19.07 7.48 -0.05
N ALA A 486 -20.11 6.70 0.23
CA ALA A 486 -20.82 5.93 -0.79
C ALA A 486 -22.32 6.22 -0.76
N PHE A 487 -22.91 6.29 -1.95
CA PHE A 487 -24.34 6.43 -2.16
C PHE A 487 -24.82 5.17 -2.87
N ILE A 488 -25.75 4.45 -2.24
CA ILE A 488 -26.27 3.19 -2.77
C ILE A 488 -27.75 3.30 -3.08
N VAL A 489 -28.12 2.77 -4.25
CA VAL A 489 -29.51 2.48 -4.57
C VAL A 489 -29.76 1.03 -4.17
N PRO A 490 -30.68 0.76 -3.23
CA PRO A 490 -30.84 -0.57 -2.66
C PRO A 490 -31.27 -1.58 -3.73
N GLY A 491 -30.71 -2.78 -3.63
CA GLY A 491 -31.12 -3.96 -4.39
C GLY A 491 -31.64 -5.02 -3.43
N THR A 492 -30.81 -6.02 -3.08
CA THR A 492 -31.20 -7.13 -2.20
C THR A 492 -30.91 -6.90 -0.71
N MET A 493 -29.91 -6.08 -0.35
CA MET A 493 -29.63 -5.68 1.03
C MET A 493 -29.84 -4.17 1.22
N THR A 494 -30.41 -3.79 2.37
CA THR A 494 -30.98 -2.44 2.61
C THR A 494 -30.39 -1.71 3.81
N SER A 495 -29.36 -2.24 4.50
CA SER A 495 -28.78 -1.57 5.67
C SER A 495 -27.32 -1.13 5.48
N ALA A 496 -27.06 0.14 5.78
CA ALA A 496 -25.73 0.77 5.70
C ALA A 496 -24.71 0.13 6.66
N GLY A 497 -25.16 -0.41 7.81
CA GLY A 497 -24.32 -1.09 8.79
C GLY A 497 -23.82 -2.46 8.30
N GLN A 498 -24.68 -3.27 7.68
CA GLN A 498 -24.29 -4.57 7.12
C GLN A 498 -23.40 -4.42 5.89
N ALA A 499 -23.60 -3.38 5.08
CA ALA A 499 -22.79 -3.10 3.91
C ALA A 499 -21.29 -2.96 4.23
N ARG A 500 -20.94 -2.28 5.33
CA ARG A 500 -19.53 -2.09 5.71
C ARG A 500 -18.83 -3.37 6.11
N ALA A 501 -19.49 -4.22 6.90
CA ALA A 501 -18.93 -5.49 7.34
C ALA A 501 -18.60 -6.37 6.11
N VAL A 502 -19.54 -6.45 5.17
CA VAL A 502 -19.33 -7.18 3.90
C VAL A 502 -18.21 -6.57 3.05
N LEU A 503 -18.13 -5.24 2.94
CA LEU A 503 -17.04 -4.60 2.20
C LEU A 503 -15.67 -4.87 2.83
N ALA A 504 -15.57 -4.91 4.16
CA ALA A 504 -14.31 -5.15 4.87
C ALA A 504 -13.73 -6.56 4.63
N GLU A 505 -14.54 -7.54 4.21
CA GLU A 505 -14.08 -8.88 3.82
C GLU A 505 -13.41 -8.91 2.44
N HIS A 506 -13.61 -7.88 1.62
CA HIS A 506 -13.20 -7.85 0.22
C HIS A 506 -12.28 -6.68 -0.15
N LEU A 507 -12.35 -5.57 0.59
CA LEU A 507 -11.63 -4.34 0.30
C LEU A 507 -10.69 -3.96 1.45
N PRO A 508 -9.49 -3.42 1.17
CA PRO A 508 -8.63 -2.90 2.23
C PRO A 508 -9.37 -1.84 3.04
N SER A 509 -9.00 -1.67 4.32
CA SER A 509 -9.70 -0.78 5.25
C SER A 509 -9.88 0.65 4.71
N ALA A 510 -8.87 1.20 4.03
CA ALA A 510 -8.93 2.53 3.42
C ALA A 510 -9.94 2.68 2.26
N PHE A 511 -10.41 1.57 1.68
CA PHE A 511 -11.42 1.54 0.61
C PHE A 511 -12.85 1.39 1.15
N VAL A 512 -13.03 1.07 2.44
CA VAL A 512 -14.35 0.92 3.05
C VAL A 512 -14.89 2.33 3.36
N PRO A 513 -16.03 2.75 2.78
CA PRO A 513 -16.57 4.09 2.99
C PRO A 513 -16.84 4.40 4.48
N GLU A 514 -16.43 5.59 4.90
CA GLU A 514 -16.71 6.16 6.22
C GLU A 514 -18.17 6.58 6.38
N GLU A 515 -18.95 6.59 5.31
CA GLU A 515 -20.39 6.80 5.32
C GLU A 515 -21.03 6.11 4.11
N ILE A 516 -22.16 5.43 4.32
CA ILE A 516 -22.93 4.78 3.25
C ILE A 516 -24.36 5.30 3.36
N VAL A 517 -24.78 6.11 2.38
CA VAL A 517 -26.10 6.72 2.31
C VAL A 517 -26.97 5.94 1.33
N VAL A 518 -28.15 5.54 1.78
CA VAL A 518 -29.15 4.89 0.91
C VAL A 518 -29.96 5.99 0.23
N VAL A 519 -30.02 5.94 -1.10
CA VAL A 519 -30.80 6.89 -1.92
C VAL A 519 -31.79 6.13 -2.80
N ASP A 520 -32.97 6.70 -3.03
CA ASP A 520 -34.01 6.06 -3.87
C ASP A 520 -33.55 5.90 -5.32
N ALA A 521 -32.82 6.90 -5.83
CA ALA A 521 -32.20 6.91 -7.14
C ALA A 521 -30.97 7.82 -7.13
N LEU A 522 -30.00 7.53 -7.99
CA LEU A 522 -28.86 8.43 -8.18
C LEU A 522 -29.33 9.68 -8.96
N PRO A 523 -29.18 10.89 -8.40
CA PRO A 523 -29.60 12.11 -9.06
C PRO A 523 -28.75 12.34 -10.31
N ARG A 524 -29.37 12.90 -11.36
CA ARG A 524 -28.72 13.16 -12.64
C ARG A 524 -28.88 14.63 -13.02
N THR A 525 -27.83 15.17 -13.62
CA THR A 525 -27.80 16.50 -14.23
C THR A 525 -28.64 16.54 -15.51
N VAL A 526 -28.88 17.74 -16.04
CA VAL A 526 -29.54 17.95 -17.34
C VAL A 526 -28.86 17.26 -18.53
N ASN A 527 -27.58 16.86 -18.39
CA ASN A 527 -26.81 16.13 -19.38
C ASN A 527 -26.75 14.61 -19.09
N ASP A 528 -27.68 14.10 -18.27
CA ASP A 528 -27.80 12.69 -17.88
C ASP A 528 -26.58 12.09 -17.14
N LYS A 529 -25.64 12.93 -16.71
CA LYS A 529 -24.52 12.55 -15.83
C LYS A 529 -24.96 12.54 -14.37
N ILE A 530 -24.37 11.69 -13.54
CA ILE A 530 -24.58 11.70 -12.08
C ILE A 530 -24.32 13.09 -11.50
N ASP A 531 -25.28 13.61 -10.74
CA ASP A 531 -25.18 14.88 -10.02
C ASP A 531 -24.53 14.66 -8.65
N ARG A 532 -23.20 14.76 -8.62
CA ARG A 532 -22.41 14.56 -7.40
C ARG A 532 -22.59 15.70 -6.39
N ALA A 533 -22.95 16.89 -6.84
CA ALA A 533 -23.24 18.01 -5.93
C ALA A 533 -24.55 17.74 -5.17
N ALA A 534 -25.57 17.24 -5.87
CA ALA A 534 -26.81 16.81 -5.23
C ALA A 534 -26.59 15.62 -4.27
N LEU A 535 -25.73 14.66 -4.65
CA LEU A 535 -25.34 13.56 -3.74
C LEU A 535 -24.61 14.09 -2.50
N ALA A 536 -23.62 14.95 -2.64
CA ALA A 536 -22.91 15.55 -1.52
C ALA A 536 -23.84 16.34 -0.59
N ALA A 537 -24.84 17.04 -1.15
CA ALA A 537 -25.86 17.75 -0.37
C ALA A 537 -26.84 16.81 0.36
N SER A 538 -26.98 15.56 -0.11
CA SER A 538 -27.79 14.51 0.53
C SER A 538 -27.09 13.81 1.69
N LEU A 539 -25.79 14.07 1.89
CA LEU A 539 -25.09 13.57 3.06
C LEU A 539 -25.81 14.07 4.31
N PRO A 540 -26.06 13.18 5.29
CA PRO A 540 -26.55 13.58 6.59
C PRO A 540 -25.72 14.76 7.10
N VAL A 541 -26.36 15.92 7.21
CA VAL A 541 -25.79 16.98 8.03
C VAL A 541 -25.83 16.41 9.44
N HIS A 542 -24.67 16.10 10.02
CA HIS A 542 -24.55 15.79 11.43
C HIS A 542 -24.89 17.05 12.25
N ARG A 543 -26.16 17.45 12.22
CA ARG A 543 -26.79 18.33 13.18
C ARG A 543 -27.23 17.45 14.33
N GLU A 544 -26.90 17.90 15.53
CA GLU A 544 -27.44 17.33 16.76
C GLU A 544 -28.95 17.10 16.60
N PRO A 545 -29.49 15.94 17.03
CA PRO A 545 -30.91 15.92 17.33
C PRO A 545 -31.15 17.07 18.32
N PRO A 546 -32.12 17.97 18.07
CA PRO A 546 -32.57 18.81 19.17
C PRO A 546 -33.13 17.83 20.21
N HIS A 547 -32.61 17.80 21.44
CA HIS A 547 -33.40 17.67 22.68
C HIS A 547 -32.58 17.27 23.94
N GLU A 548 -33.02 17.92 25.03
CA GLU A 548 -32.89 17.67 26.48
C GLU A 548 -31.49 17.49 27.09
N GLU A 549 -31.05 18.55 27.78
CA GLU A 549 -29.87 18.62 28.65
C GLU A 549 -29.89 17.48 29.69
N GLY A 550 -29.16 16.40 29.42
CA GLY A 550 -28.72 15.48 30.45
C GLY A 550 -27.43 16.02 31.08
N ASP A 551 -27.49 16.43 32.36
CA ASP A 551 -26.31 16.93 33.07
C ASP A 551 -25.14 15.93 33.04
N LEU A 552 -24.02 16.33 32.42
CA LEU A 552 -22.75 15.60 32.50
C LEU A 552 -22.25 15.58 33.95
N SER A 553 -21.86 14.41 34.45
CA SER A 553 -21.11 14.33 35.71
C SER A 553 -19.77 15.06 35.63
N PRO A 554 -19.13 15.44 36.76
CA PRO A 554 -17.83 16.13 36.75
C PRO A 554 -16.70 15.36 36.04
N LEU A 555 -16.80 14.03 35.96
CA LEU A 555 -15.86 13.24 35.17
C LEU A 555 -16.20 13.28 33.68
N GLU A 556 -17.47 13.13 33.31
CA GLU A 556 -17.93 13.24 31.92
C GLU A 556 -17.66 14.64 31.34
N GLN A 557 -17.79 15.71 32.13
CA GLN A 557 -17.41 17.07 31.73
C GLN A 557 -15.93 17.19 31.38
N ARG A 558 -15.05 16.58 32.19
CA ARG A 558 -13.60 16.56 31.93
C ARG A 558 -13.26 15.66 30.74
N VAL A 559 -13.91 14.50 30.59
CA VAL A 559 -13.73 13.67 29.38
C VAL A 559 -14.19 14.45 28.14
N ALA A 560 -15.32 15.13 28.18
CA ALA A 560 -15.80 15.94 27.07
C ALA A 560 -14.83 17.09 26.71
N ALA A 561 -14.32 17.81 27.71
CA ALA A 561 -13.48 19.00 27.52
C ALA A 561 -11.99 18.69 27.25
N ASP A 562 -11.43 17.72 27.96
CA ASP A 562 -9.99 17.44 27.96
C ASP A 562 -9.62 16.30 27.00
N ILE A 563 -10.58 15.43 26.68
CA ILE A 563 -10.36 14.25 25.83
C ILE A 563 -11.05 14.40 24.48
N PHE A 564 -12.36 14.69 24.42
CA PHE A 564 -13.07 14.76 23.14
C PHE A 564 -12.77 16.05 22.36
N ARG A 565 -12.83 17.22 23.02
CA ARG A 565 -12.65 18.52 22.35
C ARG A 565 -11.32 18.65 21.59
N PRO A 566 -10.15 18.26 22.10
CA PRO A 566 -8.90 18.37 21.36
C PRO A 566 -8.88 17.55 20.06
N HIS A 567 -9.68 16.48 19.98
CA HIS A 567 -9.70 15.59 18.82
C HIS A 567 -10.84 15.90 17.85
N LEU A 568 -11.97 16.40 18.34
CA LEU A 568 -13.16 16.67 17.54
C LEU A 568 -13.36 18.15 17.23
N GLY A 569 -12.55 19.05 17.81
CA GLY A 569 -12.69 20.49 17.68
C GLY A 569 -13.92 21.08 18.40
N ARG A 570 -14.68 20.26 19.14
CA ARG A 570 -15.90 20.63 19.86
C ARG A 570 -16.05 19.82 21.16
N THR A 571 -16.63 20.44 22.18
CA THR A 571 -16.95 19.77 23.45
C THR A 571 -18.33 19.11 23.33
N PRO A 572 -18.44 17.77 23.43
CA PRO A 572 -19.74 17.12 23.49
C PRO A 572 -20.48 17.52 24.78
N THR A 573 -21.79 17.72 24.67
CA THR A 573 -22.65 18.09 25.81
C THR A 573 -23.50 16.94 26.33
N ASP A 574 -23.58 15.82 25.59
CA ASP A 574 -24.36 14.63 25.95
C ASP A 574 -23.41 13.50 26.43
N PRO A 575 -23.67 12.87 27.59
CA PRO A 575 -22.88 11.71 28.06
C PRO A 575 -22.87 10.53 27.06
N ASP A 576 -23.92 10.32 26.27
CA ASP A 576 -23.99 9.25 25.26
C ASP A 576 -23.43 9.68 23.89
N SER A 577 -22.79 10.84 23.82
CA SER A 577 -22.06 11.32 22.64
C SER A 577 -21.01 10.33 22.18
N ASN A 578 -21.30 9.63 21.09
CA ASN A 578 -20.42 8.63 20.49
C ASN A 578 -19.31 9.30 19.67
N PHE A 579 -18.06 8.99 19.97
CA PHE A 579 -16.87 9.57 19.35
C PHE A 579 -16.86 9.46 17.82
N PHE A 580 -17.23 8.30 17.27
CA PHE A 580 -17.26 8.08 15.83
C PHE A 580 -18.44 8.78 15.17
N ALA A 581 -19.61 8.75 15.81
CA ALA A 581 -20.78 9.50 15.34
C ALA A 581 -20.53 11.01 15.33
N LEU A 582 -19.67 11.49 16.23
CA LEU A 582 -19.23 12.88 16.27
C LEU A 582 -18.11 13.20 15.27
N GLY A 583 -17.77 12.28 14.37
CA GLY A 583 -16.80 12.48 13.31
C GLY A 583 -15.37 12.09 13.65
N GLY A 584 -15.15 11.47 14.82
CA GLY A 584 -13.88 10.83 15.19
C GLY A 584 -13.60 9.60 14.33
N ASN A 585 -12.32 9.27 14.14
CA ASN A 585 -11.89 8.09 13.39
C ASN A 585 -10.84 7.28 14.14
N SER A 586 -10.35 6.17 13.56
CA SER A 586 -9.38 5.28 14.22
C SER A 586 -8.09 6.00 14.64
N LEU A 587 -7.62 6.95 13.82
CA LEU A 587 -6.44 7.76 14.13
C LEU A 587 -6.68 8.67 15.34
N GLN A 588 -7.81 9.39 15.35
CA GLN A 588 -8.18 10.25 16.47
C GLN A 588 -8.56 9.42 17.70
N ALA A 589 -9.06 8.20 17.54
CA ALA A 589 -9.34 7.27 18.63
C ALA A 589 -8.04 6.85 19.31
N VAL A 590 -6.98 6.56 18.55
CA VAL A 590 -5.66 6.28 19.10
C VAL A 590 -5.11 7.51 19.85
N LYS A 591 -5.19 8.72 19.25
CA LYS A 591 -4.83 9.98 19.94
C LYS A 591 -5.65 10.20 21.22
N LEU A 592 -6.94 9.88 21.18
CA LEU A 592 -7.86 9.95 22.30
C LEU A 592 -7.45 9.01 23.42
N LEU A 593 -7.13 7.75 23.10
CA LEU A 593 -6.71 6.76 24.09
C LEU A 593 -5.37 7.14 24.74
N ALA A 594 -4.45 7.70 23.95
CA ALA A 594 -3.21 8.28 24.46
C ALA A 594 -3.47 9.46 25.42
N ALA A 595 -4.41 10.35 25.06
CA ALA A 595 -4.82 11.46 25.91
C ALA A 595 -5.47 10.97 27.22
N VAL A 596 -6.30 9.92 27.17
CA VAL A 596 -6.88 9.31 28.39
C VAL A 596 -5.78 8.75 29.29
N SER A 597 -4.82 8.01 28.72
CA SER A 597 -3.69 7.48 29.48
C SER A 597 -2.84 8.58 30.11
N SER A 598 -2.65 9.69 29.43
CA SER A 598 -1.80 10.79 29.90
C SER A 598 -2.50 11.64 30.97
N SER A 599 -3.78 11.95 30.78
CA SER A 599 -4.56 12.82 31.66
C SER A 599 -5.09 12.11 32.91
N TYR A 600 -5.33 10.79 32.83
CA TYR A 600 -5.92 10.02 33.94
C TYR A 600 -5.05 8.85 34.43
N GLY A 601 -3.90 8.58 33.80
CA GLY A 601 -3.04 7.45 34.17
C GLY A 601 -3.65 6.07 33.88
N VAL A 602 -4.74 6.02 33.11
CA VAL A 602 -5.48 4.79 32.80
C VAL A 602 -5.22 4.37 31.35
N ARG A 603 -4.67 3.18 31.14
CA ARG A 603 -4.55 2.59 29.80
C ARG A 603 -5.82 1.84 29.45
N LEU A 604 -6.59 2.39 28.51
CA LEU A 604 -7.76 1.73 27.93
C LEU A 604 -7.33 0.87 26.74
N ALA A 605 -7.75 -0.40 26.72
CA ALA A 605 -7.57 -1.22 25.53
C ALA A 605 -8.49 -0.72 24.41
N VAL A 606 -7.99 -0.73 23.17
CA VAL A 606 -8.76 -0.29 21.99
C VAL A 606 -10.11 -1.02 21.89
N ARG A 607 -10.13 -2.32 22.16
CA ARG A 607 -11.36 -3.14 22.18
C ARG A 607 -12.40 -2.59 23.15
N ASP A 608 -11.98 -2.18 24.35
CA ASP A 608 -12.89 -1.74 25.41
C ASP A 608 -13.44 -0.34 25.09
N PHE A 609 -12.63 0.52 24.44
CA PHE A 609 -13.11 1.78 23.87
C PHE A 609 -14.09 1.56 22.71
N LEU A 610 -13.79 0.64 21.78
CA LEU A 610 -14.68 0.34 20.66
C LEU A 610 -16.04 -0.24 21.11
N ALA A 611 -16.08 -0.89 22.26
CA ALA A 611 -17.31 -1.44 22.82
C ALA A 611 -18.29 -0.36 23.31
N ASP A 612 -17.78 0.76 23.84
CA ASP A 612 -18.59 1.91 24.26
C ASP A 612 -17.84 3.23 24.05
N PRO A 613 -17.74 3.72 22.80
CA PRO A 613 -16.93 4.90 22.47
C PRO A 613 -17.68 6.20 22.78
N THR A 614 -18.42 6.25 23.88
CA THR A 614 -19.17 7.43 24.34
C THR A 614 -18.42 8.19 25.44
N VAL A 615 -18.79 9.44 25.69
CA VAL A 615 -18.25 10.22 26.83
C VAL A 615 -18.45 9.45 28.14
N ARG A 616 -19.64 8.88 28.33
CA ARG A 616 -20.02 8.04 29.47
C ARG A 616 -19.23 6.74 29.52
N GLY A 617 -19.05 6.06 28.38
CA GLY A 617 -18.29 4.82 28.29
C GLY A 617 -16.84 5.01 28.73
N ILE A 618 -16.21 6.09 28.27
CA ILE A 618 -14.85 6.44 28.68
C ILE A 618 -14.78 6.85 30.15
N ALA A 619 -15.72 7.69 30.64
CA ALA A 619 -15.78 8.07 32.05
C ALA A 619 -15.98 6.86 32.97
N ARG A 620 -16.78 5.88 32.56
CA ARG A 620 -16.96 4.60 33.27
C ARG A 620 -15.68 3.79 33.30
N ALA A 621 -14.98 3.68 32.17
CA ALA A 621 -13.76 2.89 32.09
C ALA A 621 -12.60 3.50 32.90
N ILE A 622 -12.51 4.84 32.95
CA ILE A 622 -11.61 5.56 33.87
C ILE A 622 -11.98 5.25 35.32
N SER A 623 -13.26 5.34 35.68
CA SER A 623 -13.74 5.09 37.05
C SER A 623 -13.49 3.65 37.51
N ALA A 624 -13.72 2.67 36.62
CA ALA A 624 -13.53 1.26 36.90
C ALA A 624 -12.05 0.90 37.13
N SER A 625 -11.14 1.64 36.50
CA SER A 625 -9.69 1.44 36.62
C SER A 625 -9.09 2.15 37.85
N GLY A 626 -9.70 3.27 38.29
CA GLY A 626 -9.32 4.00 39.51
C GLY A 626 -9.73 3.34 40.84
N GLY A 627 -10.60 2.33 40.80
CA GLY A 627 -11.06 1.57 41.99
C GLY A 627 -10.24 0.34 42.36
N ARG A 628 -9.10 0.10 41.67
CA ARG A 628 -8.15 -1.01 41.96
C ARG A 628 -6.77 -0.51 42.41
N GLY A 629 -6.76 0.62 43.12
CA GLY A 629 -5.57 1.16 43.81
C GLY A 629 -5.41 0.58 45.20
#